data_AF-A0A5N6LQB2-F1
#
_entry.id   AF-A0A5N6LQB2-F1
#
_cell.length_a   1.000
_cell.length_b   1.000
_cell.length_c   1.000
_cell.angle_alpha   90.00
_cell.angle_beta   90.00
_cell.angle_gamma   90.00
#
_symmetry.space_group_name_H-M   'P 1'
#
loop_
_entity.id
_entity.type
_entity.pdbx_description
1 polymer ?
#
loop_
_entity_poly.entity_id
_entity_poly.type
_entity_poly.pdbx_seq_one_letter_code
_entity_poly.pdbx_strand_id
1 'polypeptide(L)'
;MGISTSSQNNGQPTTTTTKTQIFILSGQSNMSGRGGVKNNHWDGVVPNDCKPDPSTIHRLNANLIWETAKDPLHADIDTTKTCGVGPGMPFANAVKDYIAGVIGLVPCAIGGTAIKKWAKGGKLYEDMLRRSKSAASGGGEIKAMIWYQGETDASSKHDAEAYKSNMENLIHNVRSDLGLPSLPIIHVAIASGEGKYTEVVREAQKSINLANVVCVDAKGLELKDDHLHLTTEAQVQLGHMLADAYLANFG
;
A
#
# COMPACT_ATOMS: atom_id res chain seq x y z
N MET A 1 27.56 4.65 -66.63
CA MET A 1 28.11 4.37 -65.28
C MET A 1 27.28 5.15 -64.28
N GLY A 2 26.74 4.47 -63.26
CA GLY A 2 26.00 5.12 -62.16
C GLY A 2 24.75 4.33 -61.77
N ILE A 3 24.95 3.22 -61.04
CA ILE A 3 23.90 2.44 -60.37
C ILE A 3 24.01 2.69 -58.87
N SER A 4 22.85 2.78 -58.23
CA SER A 4 22.56 2.55 -56.80
C SER A 4 23.02 3.57 -55.77
N THR A 5 22.05 4.15 -55.07
CA THR A 5 22.03 4.13 -53.60
C THR A 5 20.60 3.90 -53.10
N SER A 6 20.37 2.70 -52.58
CA SER A 6 19.20 2.33 -51.78
C SER A 6 19.38 2.82 -50.34
N SER A 7 18.56 3.75 -49.87
CA SER A 7 18.46 4.06 -48.43
C SER A 7 17.45 3.12 -47.79
N GLN A 8 17.95 2.07 -47.13
CA GLN A 8 17.14 1.27 -46.21
C GLN A 8 16.82 2.10 -44.97
N ASN A 9 15.54 2.38 -44.77
CA ASN A 9 15.02 2.97 -43.55
C ASN A 9 14.86 1.85 -42.52
N ASN A 10 15.90 1.62 -41.70
CA ASN A 10 15.82 0.69 -40.57
C ASN A 10 14.99 1.36 -39.45
N GLY A 11 13.67 1.21 -39.53
CA GLY A 11 12.79 1.45 -38.39
C GLY A 11 13.10 0.43 -37.30
N GLN A 12 13.91 0.83 -36.33
CA GLN A 12 14.11 0.07 -35.10
C GLN A 12 12.76 -0.03 -34.38
N PRO A 13 12.28 -1.24 -34.00
CA PRO A 13 11.06 -1.34 -33.23
C PRO A 13 11.29 -0.67 -31.89
N THR A 14 10.52 0.38 -31.60
CA THR A 14 10.42 0.94 -30.26
C THR A 14 9.82 -0.15 -29.37
N THR A 15 10.68 -0.89 -28.68
CA THR A 15 10.26 -1.74 -27.57
C THR A 15 9.68 -0.82 -26.52
N THR A 16 8.35 -0.70 -26.50
CA THR A 16 7.63 -0.03 -25.42
C THR A 16 7.91 -0.84 -24.16
N THR A 17 8.90 -0.44 -23.38
CA THR A 17 9.21 -1.07 -22.09
C THR A 17 7.96 -0.95 -21.24
N THR A 18 7.32 -2.07 -20.92
CA THR A 18 6.12 -2.10 -20.08
C THR A 18 6.46 -1.42 -18.75
N LYS A 19 5.88 -0.24 -18.51
CA LYS A 19 6.22 0.58 -17.34
C LYS A 19 5.60 -0.03 -16.08
N THR A 20 6.41 -0.28 -15.05
CA THR A 20 5.89 -0.75 -13.76
C THR A 20 5.29 0.42 -12.99
N GLN A 21 4.02 0.28 -12.61
CA GLN A 21 3.25 1.20 -11.78
C GLN A 21 3.34 0.71 -10.32
N ILE A 22 4.09 1.43 -9.49
CA ILE A 22 4.48 0.97 -8.15
C ILE A 22 3.56 1.57 -7.09
N PHE A 23 3.05 0.73 -6.20
CA PHE A 23 2.22 1.11 -5.06
C PHE A 23 2.88 0.66 -3.76
N ILE A 24 3.14 1.61 -2.87
CA ILE A 24 3.69 1.33 -1.54
C ILE A 24 2.53 0.96 -0.62
N LEU A 25 2.61 -0.21 0.03
CA LEU A 25 1.59 -0.69 0.98
C LEU A 25 2.16 -0.64 2.38
N SER A 26 1.76 0.34 3.19
CA SER A 26 2.39 0.60 4.50
C SER A 26 1.38 0.91 5.61
N GLY A 27 1.84 0.87 6.86
CA GLY A 27 1.02 1.02 8.05
C GLY A 27 1.16 -0.17 9.01
N GLN A 28 0.05 -0.66 9.57
CA GLN A 28 0.05 -1.75 10.55
C GLN A 28 -0.73 -2.99 10.12
N SER A 29 -1.23 -3.79 11.07
CA SER A 29 -1.78 -5.13 10.84
C SER A 29 -2.96 -5.19 9.87
N ASN A 30 -3.82 -4.17 9.80
CA ASN A 30 -4.90 -4.14 8.82
C ASN A 30 -4.41 -3.82 7.39
N MET A 31 -3.25 -3.18 7.21
CA MET A 31 -2.56 -3.14 5.91
C MET A 31 -1.82 -4.46 5.63
N SER A 32 -1.08 -4.98 6.63
CA SER A 32 -0.29 -6.19 6.40
C SER A 32 -1.14 -7.43 6.17
N GLY A 33 -2.37 -7.43 6.69
CA GLY A 33 -3.41 -8.41 6.41
C GLY A 33 -3.58 -9.41 7.55
N ARG A 34 -4.83 -9.57 8.01
CA ARG A 34 -5.24 -10.52 9.06
C ARG A 34 -6.54 -11.25 8.72
N GLY A 35 -7.09 -11.03 7.53
CA GLY A 35 -8.27 -11.76 7.03
C GLY A 35 -7.97 -13.26 6.98
N GLY A 36 -8.90 -14.09 7.45
CA GLY A 36 -8.75 -15.55 7.52
C GLY A 36 -7.77 -16.06 8.58
N VAL A 37 -7.15 -15.19 9.38
CA VAL A 37 -6.21 -15.62 10.44
C VAL A 37 -6.96 -15.93 11.73
N LYS A 38 -6.86 -17.17 12.23
CA LYS A 38 -7.36 -17.60 13.53
C LYS A 38 -6.29 -18.41 14.25
N ASN A 39 -6.07 -18.16 15.55
CA ASN A 39 -5.08 -18.87 16.37
C ASN A 39 -3.66 -18.93 15.74
N ASN A 40 -3.18 -17.80 15.19
CA ASN A 40 -1.90 -17.70 14.48
C ASN A 40 -1.78 -18.59 13.22
N HIS A 41 -2.90 -19.02 12.65
CA HIS A 41 -2.94 -19.77 11.40
C HIS A 41 -3.85 -19.06 10.40
N TRP A 42 -3.38 -18.87 9.17
CA TRP A 42 -4.22 -18.39 8.07
C TRP A 42 -4.90 -19.57 7.39
N ASP A 43 -6.21 -19.47 7.17
CA ASP A 43 -7.03 -20.52 6.54
C ASP A 43 -6.67 -20.84 5.07
N GLY A 44 -5.87 -19.99 4.43
CA GLY A 44 -5.46 -20.14 3.04
C GLY A 44 -6.56 -19.82 2.02
N VAL A 45 -7.68 -19.23 2.46
CA VAL A 45 -8.78 -18.86 1.57
C VAL A 45 -8.41 -17.56 0.84
N VAL A 46 -8.38 -17.63 -0.49
CA VAL A 46 -8.09 -16.49 -1.37
C VAL A 46 -9.35 -16.18 -2.20
N PRO A 47 -10.01 -15.03 -1.94
CA PRO A 47 -11.15 -14.57 -2.75
C PRO A 47 -10.78 -14.37 -4.22
N ASN A 48 -11.78 -14.38 -5.10
CA ASN A 48 -11.58 -14.16 -6.54
C ASN A 48 -10.96 -12.79 -6.83
N ASP A 49 -11.36 -11.75 -6.09
CA ASP A 49 -10.79 -10.39 -6.18
C ASP A 49 -9.31 -10.35 -5.79
N CYS A 50 -8.82 -11.35 -5.06
CA CYS A 50 -7.42 -11.47 -4.65
C CYS A 50 -6.61 -12.39 -5.57
N LYS A 51 -7.18 -12.85 -6.70
CA LYS A 51 -6.54 -13.84 -7.57
C LYS A 51 -5.18 -13.34 -8.08
N PRO A 52 -4.11 -14.14 -8.00
CA PRO A 52 -2.82 -13.80 -8.58
C PRO A 52 -2.88 -13.67 -10.11
N ASP A 53 -2.14 -12.71 -10.64
CA ASP A 53 -1.92 -12.53 -12.07
C ASP A 53 -0.42 -12.44 -12.35
N PRO A 54 0.24 -13.54 -12.75
CA PRO A 54 1.68 -13.56 -13.00
C PRO A 54 2.16 -12.62 -14.10
N SER A 55 1.25 -12.13 -14.95
CA SER A 55 1.57 -11.28 -16.09
C SER A 55 1.45 -9.79 -15.79
N THR A 56 0.67 -9.41 -14.77
CA THR A 56 0.34 -8.00 -14.51
C THR A 56 0.53 -7.56 -13.06
N ILE A 57 0.56 -8.45 -12.07
CA ILE A 57 0.66 -8.06 -10.65
C ILE A 57 1.85 -8.73 -9.98
N HIS A 58 2.82 -7.91 -9.59
CA HIS A 58 4.05 -8.33 -8.94
C HIS A 58 4.17 -7.75 -7.54
N ARG A 59 4.93 -8.42 -6.68
CA ARG A 59 5.25 -8.02 -5.31
C ARG A 59 6.76 -7.96 -5.14
N LEU A 60 7.27 -6.93 -4.47
CA LEU A 60 8.67 -6.88 -4.06
C LEU A 60 8.84 -7.65 -2.75
N ASN A 61 9.54 -8.78 -2.78
CA ASN A 61 9.75 -9.61 -1.58
C ASN A 61 10.80 -9.01 -0.62
N ALA A 62 11.04 -9.67 0.52
CA ALA A 62 11.99 -9.20 1.54
C ALA A 62 13.43 -9.06 1.00
N ASN A 63 13.80 -9.87 0.02
CA ASN A 63 15.11 -9.87 -0.64
C ASN A 63 15.21 -8.84 -1.78
N LEU A 64 14.22 -7.95 -1.93
CA LEU A 64 14.13 -6.94 -2.99
C LEU A 64 14.05 -7.54 -4.40
N ILE A 65 13.44 -8.71 -4.52
CA ILE A 65 13.21 -9.40 -5.80
C ILE A 65 11.72 -9.30 -6.14
N TRP A 66 11.42 -8.95 -7.38
CA TRP A 66 10.05 -8.98 -7.90
C TRP A 66 9.61 -10.42 -8.14
N GLU A 67 8.44 -10.78 -7.61
CA GLU A 67 7.79 -12.08 -7.82
C GLU A 67 6.30 -11.88 -8.10
N THR A 68 5.58 -12.93 -8.53
CA THR A 68 4.12 -12.86 -8.66
C THR A 68 3.49 -12.54 -7.30
N ALA A 69 2.63 -11.52 -7.26
CA ALA A 69 1.93 -11.16 -6.04
C ALA A 69 0.89 -12.22 -5.65
N LYS A 70 0.92 -12.64 -4.39
CA LYS A 70 -0.02 -13.59 -3.78
C LYS A 70 -0.21 -13.20 -2.31
N ASP A 71 -1.43 -13.31 -1.80
CA ASP A 71 -1.65 -13.21 -0.36
C ASP A 71 -1.00 -14.41 0.38
N PRO A 72 -0.47 -14.19 1.60
CA PRO A 72 -0.40 -12.91 2.31
C PRO A 72 0.78 -12.06 1.82
N LEU A 73 0.51 -10.83 1.35
CA LEU A 73 1.54 -9.96 0.75
C LEU A 73 2.68 -9.58 1.71
N HIS A 74 2.46 -9.64 3.02
CA HIS A 74 3.44 -9.24 4.03
C HIS A 74 4.08 -10.43 4.77
N ALA A 75 3.91 -11.67 4.30
CA ALA A 75 4.38 -12.86 5.02
C ALA A 75 5.89 -12.86 5.37
N ASP A 76 6.73 -12.31 4.49
CA ASP A 76 8.19 -12.16 4.70
C ASP A 76 8.59 -10.74 5.16
N ILE A 77 7.62 -9.85 5.38
CA ILE A 77 7.82 -8.46 5.81
C ILE A 77 7.44 -8.29 7.29
N ASP A 78 6.20 -8.64 7.65
CA ASP A 78 5.65 -8.58 9.01
C ASP A 78 5.88 -9.91 9.75
N THR A 79 7.14 -10.34 9.81
CA THR A 79 7.55 -11.70 10.20
C THR A 79 7.29 -12.08 11.65
N THR A 80 6.89 -11.12 12.50
CA THR A 80 6.59 -11.38 13.91
C THR A 80 5.17 -11.86 14.15
N LYS A 81 4.31 -11.85 13.12
CA LYS A 81 2.89 -12.20 13.18
C LYS A 81 2.46 -13.01 11.96
N THR A 82 1.48 -13.90 12.14
CA THR A 82 0.85 -14.58 11.01
C THR A 82 0.05 -13.57 10.18
N CYS A 83 0.38 -13.46 8.90
CA CYS A 83 -0.35 -12.63 7.94
C CYS A 83 -1.44 -13.44 7.24
N GLY A 84 -2.50 -12.76 6.85
CA GLY A 84 -3.55 -13.29 5.97
C GLY A 84 -3.89 -12.28 4.88
N VAL A 85 -5.14 -12.27 4.43
CA VAL A 85 -5.58 -11.32 3.39
C VAL A 85 -5.52 -9.89 3.93
N GLY A 86 -4.94 -8.99 3.11
CA GLY A 86 -4.97 -7.54 3.25
C GLY A 86 -5.58 -6.87 2.02
N PRO A 87 -5.57 -5.53 1.91
CA PRO A 87 -6.30 -4.83 0.85
C PRO A 87 -5.51 -4.74 -0.48
N GLY A 88 -4.24 -5.17 -0.50
CA GLY A 88 -3.33 -4.94 -1.63
C GLY A 88 -3.68 -5.72 -2.90
N MET A 89 -4.02 -7.01 -2.79
CA MET A 89 -4.45 -7.81 -3.95
C MET A 89 -5.79 -7.35 -4.55
N PRO A 90 -6.86 -7.10 -3.77
CA PRO A 90 -8.11 -6.59 -4.32
C PRO A 90 -7.95 -5.20 -4.94
N PHE A 91 -7.17 -4.31 -4.30
CA PHE A 91 -6.79 -3.02 -4.90
C PHE A 91 -6.10 -3.21 -6.27
N ALA A 92 -5.09 -4.08 -6.34
CA ALA A 92 -4.33 -4.28 -7.56
C ALA A 92 -5.20 -4.86 -8.70
N ASN A 93 -6.02 -5.85 -8.40
CA ASN A 93 -6.93 -6.43 -9.40
C ASN A 93 -7.98 -5.43 -9.90
N ALA A 94 -8.46 -4.52 -9.03
CA ALA A 94 -9.40 -3.49 -9.43
C ALA A 94 -8.76 -2.39 -10.31
N VAL A 95 -7.48 -2.05 -10.07
CA VAL A 95 -6.79 -0.97 -10.80
C VAL A 95 -6.17 -1.45 -12.12
N LYS A 96 -5.78 -2.72 -12.25
CA LYS A 96 -4.93 -3.20 -13.36
C LYS A 96 -5.51 -2.96 -14.76
N ASP A 97 -6.83 -2.98 -14.90
CA ASP A 97 -7.49 -2.81 -16.19
C ASP A 97 -7.57 -1.32 -16.62
N TYR A 98 -7.26 -0.40 -15.71
CA TYR A 98 -7.33 1.05 -15.94
C TYR A 98 -5.97 1.72 -16.10
N ILE A 99 -4.88 1.00 -15.88
CA ILE A 99 -3.52 1.55 -15.97
C ILE A 99 -2.73 0.88 -17.10
N ALA A 100 -1.91 1.67 -17.78
CA ALA A 100 -0.94 1.13 -18.72
C ALA A 100 0.25 0.56 -17.97
N GLY A 101 0.53 -0.74 -18.17
CA GLY A 101 1.73 -1.40 -17.66
C GLY A 101 1.44 -2.56 -16.71
N VAL A 102 2.40 -2.84 -15.83
CA VAL A 102 2.26 -3.87 -14.78
C VAL A 102 2.25 -3.22 -13.41
N ILE A 103 1.55 -3.81 -12.45
CA ILE A 103 1.48 -3.37 -11.06
C ILE A 103 2.66 -3.96 -10.27
N GLY A 104 3.35 -3.10 -9.52
CA GLY A 104 4.34 -3.48 -8.52
C GLY A 104 3.89 -3.10 -7.11
N LEU A 105 3.58 -4.08 -6.28
CA LEU A 105 3.24 -3.89 -4.87
C LEU A 105 4.50 -3.94 -4.00
N VAL A 106 4.68 -2.92 -3.16
CA VAL A 106 5.81 -2.84 -2.23
C VAL A 106 5.29 -2.93 -0.80
N PRO A 107 5.16 -4.15 -0.24
CA PRO A 107 4.69 -4.35 1.13
C PRO A 107 5.72 -3.86 2.13
N CYS A 108 5.28 -3.04 3.10
CA CYS A 108 6.11 -2.41 4.12
C CYS A 108 5.46 -2.43 5.50
N ALA A 109 4.16 -2.70 5.64
CA ALA A 109 3.43 -2.59 6.89
C ALA A 109 3.90 -3.60 7.96
N ILE A 110 3.87 -3.16 9.23
CA ILE A 110 4.30 -3.96 10.40
C ILE A 110 3.27 -3.86 11.51
N GLY A 111 2.75 -5.01 11.97
CA GLY A 111 1.67 -5.07 12.96
C GLY A 111 2.01 -4.48 14.33
N GLY A 112 1.02 -3.85 14.98
CA GLY A 112 1.14 -3.31 16.34
C GLY A 112 2.06 -2.09 16.47
N THR A 113 2.29 -1.36 15.37
CA THR A 113 3.18 -0.19 15.37
C THR A 113 2.38 1.10 15.42
N ALA A 114 2.68 1.93 16.42
CA ALA A 114 2.21 3.32 16.50
C ALA A 114 2.96 4.20 15.48
N ILE A 115 2.36 5.32 15.08
CA ILE A 115 2.91 6.20 14.03
C ILE A 115 4.29 6.78 14.40
N LYS A 116 4.60 6.93 15.69
CA LYS A 116 5.94 7.34 16.16
C LYS A 116 7.07 6.38 15.76
N LYS A 117 6.78 5.10 15.50
CA LYS A 117 7.75 4.13 14.98
C LYS A 117 8.09 4.38 13.49
N TRP A 118 7.27 5.18 12.83
CA TRP A 118 7.39 5.60 11.43
C TRP A 118 7.94 7.02 11.28
N ALA A 119 8.42 7.64 12.37
CA ALA A 119 9.13 8.90 12.29
C ALA A 119 10.42 8.76 11.46
N LYS A 120 10.82 9.85 10.78
CA LYS A 120 12.04 9.91 9.96
C LYS A 120 13.28 9.49 10.76
N GLY A 121 14.17 8.71 10.15
CA GLY A 121 15.32 8.08 10.82
C GLY A 121 14.97 6.83 11.63
N GLY A 122 13.69 6.55 11.86
CA GLY A 122 13.23 5.30 12.48
C GLY A 122 13.35 4.11 11.53
N LYS A 123 13.66 2.93 12.07
CA LYS A 123 13.90 1.71 11.27
C LYS A 123 12.80 1.42 10.25
N LEU A 124 11.52 1.50 10.64
CA LEU A 124 10.40 1.16 9.75
C LEU A 124 10.26 2.15 8.59
N TYR A 125 10.47 3.44 8.89
CA TYR A 125 10.48 4.50 7.90
C TYR A 125 11.62 4.31 6.89
N GLU A 126 12.84 4.08 7.38
CA GLU A 126 14.02 3.87 6.52
C GLU A 126 13.89 2.59 5.68
N ASP A 127 13.32 1.51 6.24
CA ASP A 127 13.04 0.29 5.50
C ASP A 127 12.01 0.51 4.39
N MET A 128 10.93 1.26 4.66
CA MET A 128 9.95 1.63 3.64
C MET A 128 10.58 2.45 2.51
N LEU A 129 11.41 3.45 2.83
CA LEU A 129 12.12 4.23 1.82
C LEU A 129 13.08 3.38 0.99
N ARG A 130 13.89 2.54 1.64
CA ARG A 130 14.84 1.64 0.97
C ARG A 130 14.13 0.72 -0.01
N ARG A 131 13.03 0.09 0.42
CA ARG A 131 12.22 -0.80 -0.43
C ARG A 131 11.60 -0.04 -1.60
N SER A 132 11.04 1.14 -1.35
CA SER A 132 10.43 1.98 -2.38
C SER A 132 11.45 2.43 -3.44
N LYS A 133 12.64 2.87 -3.02
CA LYS A 133 13.73 3.24 -3.93
C LYS A 133 14.25 2.04 -4.72
N SER A 134 14.37 0.87 -4.09
CA SER A 134 14.76 -0.36 -4.77
C SER A 134 13.71 -0.83 -5.79
N ALA A 135 12.42 -0.61 -5.51
CA ALA A 135 11.35 -0.92 -6.45
C ALA A 135 11.45 -0.05 -7.71
N ALA A 136 11.73 1.25 -7.53
CA ALA A 136 11.81 2.22 -8.62
C ALA A 136 13.13 2.17 -9.42
N SER A 137 14.19 1.56 -8.90
CA SER A 137 15.51 1.55 -9.54
C SER A 137 15.54 0.86 -10.92
N GLY A 138 14.59 -0.04 -11.18
CA GLY A 138 14.38 -0.70 -12.47
C GLY A 138 13.60 0.12 -13.51
N GLY A 139 13.35 1.41 -13.26
CA GLY A 139 12.59 2.29 -14.16
C GLY A 139 11.08 2.30 -13.94
N GLY A 140 10.59 1.66 -12.86
CA GLY A 140 9.20 1.77 -12.43
C GLY A 140 8.90 3.13 -11.79
N GLU A 141 7.63 3.54 -11.83
CA GLU A 141 7.18 4.82 -11.27
C GLU A 141 6.32 4.58 -10.03
N ILE A 142 6.65 5.25 -8.92
CA ILE A 142 5.84 5.21 -7.70
C ILE A 142 4.58 6.05 -7.92
N LYS A 143 3.43 5.39 -8.01
CA LYS A 143 2.12 5.98 -8.29
C LYS A 143 1.41 6.48 -7.05
N ALA A 144 1.48 5.74 -5.95
CA ALA A 144 0.88 6.15 -4.69
C ALA A 144 1.49 5.41 -3.49
N MET A 145 1.35 6.00 -2.31
CA MET A 145 1.44 5.28 -1.04
C MET A 145 0.04 5.04 -0.49
N ILE A 146 -0.26 3.79 -0.17
CA ILE A 146 -1.47 3.38 0.55
C ILE A 146 -1.08 3.16 2.01
N TRP A 147 -1.76 3.87 2.90
CA TRP A 147 -1.45 3.90 4.32
C TRP A 147 -2.65 3.51 5.18
N TYR A 148 -2.57 2.40 5.91
CA TYR A 148 -3.58 2.04 6.90
C TYR A 148 -2.93 1.73 8.25
N GLN A 149 -3.04 2.71 9.15
CA GLN A 149 -2.49 2.68 10.49
C GLN A 149 -3.27 3.61 11.42
N GLY A 150 -3.24 3.36 12.72
CA GLY A 150 -3.72 4.28 13.75
C GLY A 150 -4.32 3.57 14.96
N GLU A 151 -4.59 2.27 14.86
CA GLU A 151 -5.24 1.50 15.90
C GLU A 151 -4.42 1.47 17.19
N THR A 152 -3.09 1.40 17.10
CA THR A 152 -2.21 1.44 18.27
C THR A 152 -2.13 2.83 18.90
N ASP A 153 -2.20 3.91 18.11
CA ASP A 153 -2.21 5.29 18.63
C ASP A 153 -3.50 5.62 19.40
N ALA A 154 -4.60 4.90 19.13
CA ALA A 154 -5.86 5.02 19.86
C ALA A 154 -5.81 4.49 21.31
N SER A 155 -4.71 3.86 21.72
CA SER A 155 -4.50 3.33 23.08
C SER A 155 -4.23 4.43 24.11
N SER A 156 -3.67 5.57 23.70
CA SER A 156 -3.29 6.66 24.60
C SER A 156 -3.83 8.00 24.11
N LYS A 157 -4.25 8.86 25.04
CA LYS A 157 -4.78 10.20 24.70
C LYS A 157 -3.72 11.03 23.99
N HIS A 158 -2.50 10.97 24.51
CA HIS A 158 -1.36 11.73 24.00
C HIS A 158 -1.03 11.35 22.55
N ASP A 159 -0.92 10.05 22.25
CA ASP A 159 -0.61 9.58 20.89
C ASP A 159 -1.77 9.92 19.94
N ALA A 160 -3.03 9.74 20.38
CA ALA A 160 -4.21 10.07 19.58
C ALA A 160 -4.31 11.57 19.24
N GLU A 161 -4.08 12.46 20.21
CA GLU A 161 -4.08 13.92 20.00
C GLU A 161 -2.90 14.38 19.12
N ALA A 162 -1.78 13.67 19.15
CA ALA A 162 -0.61 13.97 18.31
C ALA A 162 -0.71 13.40 16.88
N TYR A 163 -1.70 12.53 16.60
CA TYR A 163 -1.76 11.73 15.37
C TYR A 163 -1.71 12.56 14.10
N LYS A 164 -2.50 13.63 14.01
CA LYS A 164 -2.58 14.49 12.81
C LYS A 164 -1.20 15.04 12.43
N SER A 165 -0.54 15.69 13.39
CA SER A 165 0.80 16.27 13.19
C SER A 165 1.81 15.21 12.77
N ASN A 166 1.77 14.02 13.40
CA ASN A 166 2.66 12.93 13.04
C ASN A 166 2.42 12.41 11.62
N MET A 167 1.15 12.29 11.20
CA MET A 167 0.79 11.85 9.86
C MET A 167 1.18 12.87 8.78
N GLU A 168 0.94 14.16 9.01
CA GLU A 168 1.37 15.22 8.10
C GLU A 168 2.90 15.24 7.96
N ASN A 169 3.64 15.10 9.07
CA ASN A 169 5.10 14.96 9.06
C ASN A 169 5.56 13.72 8.29
N LEU A 170 4.91 12.56 8.47
CA LEU A 170 5.20 11.35 7.71
C LEU A 170 5.05 11.59 6.20
N ILE A 171 3.93 12.18 5.77
CA ILE A 171 3.65 12.49 4.36
C ILE A 171 4.73 13.41 3.77
N HIS A 172 5.04 14.52 4.46
CA HIS A 172 6.07 15.47 4.00
C HIS A 172 7.44 14.80 3.89
N ASN A 173 7.83 14.00 4.89
CA ASN A 173 9.10 13.31 4.90
C ASN A 173 9.20 12.29 3.76
N VAL A 174 8.17 11.47 3.53
CA VAL A 174 8.15 10.49 2.43
C VAL A 174 8.28 11.18 1.07
N ARG A 175 7.49 12.24 0.84
CA ARG A 175 7.55 13.03 -0.40
C ARG A 175 8.94 13.61 -0.64
N SER A 176 9.54 14.19 0.40
CA SER A 176 10.88 14.77 0.33
C SER A 176 11.93 13.70 0.04
N ASP A 177 11.95 12.61 0.80
CA ASP A 177 13.03 11.62 0.74
C ASP A 177 12.95 10.68 -0.48
N LEU A 178 11.77 10.57 -1.11
CA LEU A 178 11.59 9.95 -2.42
C LEU A 178 11.80 10.94 -3.58
N GLY A 179 11.87 12.25 -3.33
CA GLY A 179 11.95 13.27 -4.38
C GLY A 179 10.65 13.40 -5.18
N LEU A 180 9.50 13.11 -4.57
CA LEU A 180 8.18 13.09 -5.20
C LEU A 180 7.25 14.07 -4.47
N PRO A 181 7.36 15.39 -4.69
CA PRO A 181 6.62 16.40 -3.93
C PRO A 181 5.10 16.31 -4.08
N SER A 182 4.61 15.72 -5.17
CA SER A 182 3.20 15.52 -5.47
C SER A 182 2.73 14.07 -5.31
N LEU A 183 3.53 13.18 -4.68
CA LEU A 183 3.17 11.76 -4.51
C LEU A 183 1.76 11.62 -3.93
N PRO A 184 0.83 10.95 -4.63
CA PRO A 184 -0.47 10.59 -4.09
C PRO A 184 -0.38 9.75 -2.83
N ILE A 185 -1.11 10.14 -1.80
CA ILE A 185 -1.26 9.37 -0.57
C ILE A 185 -2.74 9.05 -0.39
N ILE A 186 -3.06 7.76 -0.30
CA ILE A 186 -4.39 7.29 0.07
C ILE A 186 -4.26 6.70 1.46
N HIS A 187 -4.90 7.31 2.45
CA HIS A 187 -4.86 6.80 3.81
C HIS A 187 -6.25 6.40 4.30
N VAL A 188 -6.29 5.54 5.31
CA VAL A 188 -7.53 4.95 5.81
C VAL A 188 -7.88 5.50 7.18
N ALA A 189 -9.09 6.04 7.35
CA ALA A 189 -9.65 6.30 8.67
C ALA A 189 -10.02 4.96 9.33
N ILE A 190 -9.41 4.65 10.47
CA ILE A 190 -9.43 3.31 11.06
C ILE A 190 -10.85 2.80 11.39
N ALA A 191 -11.13 1.53 11.10
CA ALA A 191 -12.41 0.88 11.43
C ALA A 191 -12.59 0.61 12.94
N SER A 192 -11.48 0.38 13.63
CA SER A 192 -11.36 -0.12 15.00
C SER A 192 -10.12 0.51 15.67
N GLY A 193 -9.88 0.25 16.95
CA GLY A 193 -8.67 0.71 17.64
C GLY A 193 -8.38 -0.05 18.93
N GLU A 194 -7.14 0.00 19.41
CA GLU A 194 -6.68 -0.71 20.63
C GLU A 194 -7.03 0.06 21.92
N GLY A 195 -7.91 1.07 21.84
CA GLY A 195 -8.30 1.86 22.99
C GLY A 195 -9.46 2.82 22.75
N LYS A 196 -9.78 3.58 23.79
CA LYS A 196 -10.97 4.46 23.84
C LYS A 196 -10.84 5.75 23.02
N TYR A 197 -9.68 6.03 22.42
CA TYR A 197 -9.43 7.24 21.64
C TYR A 197 -9.54 7.02 20.12
N THR A 198 -10.19 5.93 19.71
CA THR A 198 -10.39 5.58 18.29
C THR A 198 -11.01 6.73 17.50
N GLU A 199 -12.07 7.36 18.01
CA GLU A 199 -12.68 8.50 17.30
C GLU A 199 -11.76 9.74 17.25
N VAL A 200 -10.89 9.95 18.23
CA VAL A 200 -9.90 11.05 18.19
C VAL A 200 -8.92 10.84 17.03
N VAL A 201 -8.41 9.61 16.86
CA VAL A 201 -7.53 9.27 15.73
C VAL A 201 -8.27 9.39 14.40
N ARG A 202 -9.53 8.95 14.33
CA ARG A 202 -10.35 9.05 13.11
C ARG A 202 -10.62 10.50 12.71
N GLU A 203 -10.99 11.36 13.64
CA GLU A 203 -11.17 12.79 13.38
C GLU A 203 -9.85 13.44 12.94
N ALA A 204 -8.73 13.07 13.55
CA ALA A 204 -7.40 13.50 13.12
C ALA A 204 -7.14 13.10 11.65
N GLN A 205 -7.37 11.83 11.30
CA GLN A 205 -7.23 11.31 9.92
C GLN A 205 -8.12 12.07 8.93
N LYS A 206 -9.41 12.21 9.23
CA LYS A 206 -10.36 12.91 8.34
C LYS A 206 -10.06 14.40 8.16
N SER A 207 -9.41 15.02 9.15
CA SER A 207 -9.07 16.44 9.11
C SER A 207 -7.78 16.78 8.37
N ILE A 208 -7.03 15.78 7.87
CA ILE A 208 -5.81 16.01 7.08
C ILE A 208 -6.22 16.70 5.78
N ASN A 209 -5.67 17.88 5.55
CA ASN A 209 -5.98 18.70 4.38
C ASN A 209 -4.67 19.08 3.67
N LEU A 210 -4.11 18.12 2.93
CA LEU A 210 -2.90 18.27 2.15
C LEU A 210 -3.19 17.95 0.68
N ALA A 211 -2.54 18.65 -0.25
CA ALA A 211 -2.66 18.37 -1.67
C ALA A 211 -2.25 16.92 -1.98
N ASN A 212 -2.97 16.27 -2.91
CA ASN A 212 -2.78 14.86 -3.32
C ASN A 212 -2.82 13.87 -2.14
N VAL A 213 -3.66 14.14 -1.14
CA VAL A 213 -3.93 13.23 -0.02
C VAL A 213 -5.44 13.02 0.05
N VAL A 214 -5.86 11.76 0.07
CA VAL A 214 -7.27 11.38 0.20
C VAL A 214 -7.46 10.37 1.32
N CYS A 215 -8.58 10.49 2.02
CA CYS A 215 -8.94 9.64 3.15
C CYS A 215 -10.10 8.71 2.76
N VAL A 216 -9.92 7.40 2.89
CA VAL A 216 -10.96 6.38 2.76
C VAL A 216 -11.43 5.97 4.16
N ASP A 217 -12.74 5.93 4.40
CA ASP A 217 -13.28 5.61 5.73
C ASP A 217 -13.63 4.13 5.86
N ALA A 218 -12.91 3.39 6.70
CA ALA A 218 -13.16 1.97 6.94
C ALA A 218 -14.23 1.70 8.03
N LYS A 219 -14.86 2.73 8.60
CA LYS A 219 -15.89 2.55 9.65
C LYS A 219 -17.07 1.74 9.12
N GLY A 220 -17.45 0.73 9.89
CA GLY A 220 -18.56 -0.17 9.56
C GLY A 220 -18.15 -1.37 8.72
N LEU A 221 -16.92 -1.45 8.22
CA LEU A 221 -16.40 -2.69 7.66
C LEU A 221 -16.33 -3.78 8.74
N GLU A 222 -16.60 -5.01 8.32
CA GLU A 222 -16.72 -6.15 9.22
C GLU A 222 -15.39 -6.46 9.91
N LEU A 223 -15.45 -6.61 11.23
CA LEU A 223 -14.33 -6.99 12.07
C LEU A 223 -14.42 -8.48 12.38
N LYS A 224 -13.25 -9.11 12.56
CA LYS A 224 -13.13 -10.45 13.09
C LYS A 224 -13.60 -10.51 14.56
N ASP A 225 -13.65 -11.73 15.10
CA ASP A 225 -13.97 -12.01 16.51
C ASP A 225 -13.06 -11.28 17.52
N ASP A 226 -11.89 -10.79 17.11
CA ASP A 226 -10.99 -9.99 17.96
C ASP A 226 -11.40 -8.51 18.08
N HIS A 227 -12.44 -8.09 17.34
CA HIS A 227 -12.96 -6.72 17.28
C HIS A 227 -11.90 -5.66 16.92
N LEU A 228 -10.80 -6.07 16.29
CA LEU A 228 -9.68 -5.21 15.95
C LEU A 228 -9.31 -5.31 14.48
N HIS A 229 -9.29 -6.51 13.92
CA HIS A 229 -8.85 -6.72 12.55
C HIS A 229 -10.02 -6.94 11.60
N LEU A 230 -9.90 -6.42 10.37
CA LEU A 230 -10.88 -6.65 9.31
C LEU A 230 -10.94 -8.14 8.92
N THR A 231 -12.13 -8.61 8.56
CA THR A 231 -12.34 -9.94 7.92
C THR A 231 -11.74 -9.97 6.51
N THR A 232 -11.67 -11.16 5.89
CA THR A 232 -11.21 -11.30 4.50
C THR A 232 -12.10 -10.50 3.55
N GLU A 233 -13.41 -10.59 3.73
CA GLU A 233 -14.43 -9.92 2.92
C GLU A 233 -14.36 -8.40 3.10
N ALA A 234 -14.14 -7.92 4.33
CA ALA A 234 -13.92 -6.51 4.60
C ALA A 234 -12.62 -5.98 3.96
N GLN A 235 -11.57 -6.80 3.89
CA GLN A 235 -10.33 -6.43 3.18
C GLN A 235 -10.53 -6.33 1.67
N VAL A 236 -11.38 -7.19 1.08
CA VAL A 236 -11.79 -7.07 -0.32
C VAL A 236 -12.56 -5.77 -0.56
N GLN A 237 -13.55 -5.47 0.29
CA GLN A 237 -14.29 -4.21 0.21
C GLN A 237 -13.38 -3.00 0.32
N LEU A 238 -12.46 -2.99 1.30
CA LEU A 238 -11.49 -1.91 1.46
C LEU A 238 -10.57 -1.76 0.24
N GLY A 239 -10.11 -2.86 -0.35
CA GLY A 239 -9.30 -2.85 -1.57
C GLY A 239 -9.99 -2.14 -2.73
N HIS A 240 -11.29 -2.42 -2.93
CA HIS A 240 -12.12 -1.73 -3.93
C HIS A 240 -12.30 -0.24 -3.60
N MET A 241 -12.58 0.11 -2.35
CA MET A 241 -12.70 1.51 -1.92
C MET A 241 -11.40 2.31 -2.15
N LEU A 242 -10.25 1.67 -1.93
CA LEU A 242 -8.93 2.26 -2.19
C LEU A 242 -8.67 2.42 -3.71
N ALA A 243 -9.10 1.45 -4.51
CA ALA A 243 -8.98 1.51 -5.97
C ALA A 243 -9.86 2.62 -6.55
N ASP A 244 -11.12 2.71 -6.11
CA ASP A 244 -12.04 3.78 -6.50
C ASP A 244 -11.47 5.16 -6.14
N ALA A 245 -10.94 5.31 -4.92
CA ALA A 245 -10.30 6.55 -4.49
C ALA A 245 -9.07 6.89 -5.34
N TYR A 246 -8.26 5.88 -5.71
CA TYR A 246 -7.11 6.09 -6.59
C TYR A 246 -7.55 6.55 -7.97
N LEU A 247 -8.47 5.82 -8.62
CA LEU A 247 -8.91 6.08 -9.98
C LEU A 247 -9.65 7.42 -10.09
N ALA A 248 -10.48 7.77 -9.10
CA ALA A 248 -11.24 9.02 -9.12
C ALA A 248 -10.38 10.29 -8.95
N ASN A 249 -9.21 10.18 -8.31
CA ASN A 249 -8.38 11.34 -7.97
C ASN A 249 -7.05 11.40 -8.72
N PHE A 250 -6.52 10.25 -9.16
CA PHE A 250 -5.16 10.11 -9.69
C PHE A 250 -5.05 9.17 -10.91
N GLY A 251 -6.16 8.53 -11.29
CA GLY A 251 -6.25 7.60 -12.43
C GLY A 251 -6.24 8.29 -13.79
#